data_AF-A0A1V5L121-F1
#
_entry.id   AF-A0A1V5L121-F1
#
_cell.length_a   1.000
_cell.length_b   1.000
_cell.length_c   1.000
_cell.angle_alpha   90.00
_cell.angle_beta   90.00
_cell.angle_gamma   90.00
#
_symmetry.space_group_name_H-M   'P 1'
#
loop_
_entity.id
_entity.type
_entity.pdbx_description
1 polymer ?
#
loop_
_entity_poly.entity_id
_entity_poly.type
_entity_poly.pdbx_seq_one_letter_code
_entity_poly.pdbx_strand_id
1 'polypeptide(L)'
;MGETTGEFGELVYRQKKRVLMSLFPGEMRTLAWHLGSLAEQDRYGRDLTLGGLERALVEVTAYLPVYRTYICSCRVSVRERRIIERTVAAAKKRLPDGAFALDFLRRVILLEFPDTLPVAQRQKWLDFVRSWQLYTGPAMAKGFEDTALYLYNRLISLNEVGGNPACEGVTVAEFHRANEGRQKRHPHTLNATSTHDTKRGEDVRARINVLSELSGVWSVLVRRWSSWNLPRKPVVDGLPVPDPAGEMLIYQTLVGAWPLQEEDFPSFRDRLETYSVKAAREAKLHTSWLNPREAYERALREFISAILESSPGNPFLLDFLEFQRTCAYFGALNALSQVLLKIASPGVPDFYQGTELWSFSLVDPDNRRPVDFRKRVSLLDSLQKEEAGGRADLARKLLANWKDGRVKLYLTYKALHLRRSLGRLFENGVYVPVGVAGARYGHVCAFIRRLENNWVLAAAPRLVARLMAAGLELEPGNKKTNGPLFPYLTGEGTMQPVTRGSRKLSPCQPAPAADRDLETKLTGGPVPDVLLPPVRLWEDTTLLLPEQAPDRWLNIFTDEEITIVRGGTGAIPPGCKTLPLARLLASFPVALLIPVRSGTSS
;
A
#
# COMPACT_ATOMS: atom_id res chain seq x y z
N MET A 1 10.83 8.18 -6.66
CA MET A 1 10.40 8.74 -5.36
C MET A 1 10.05 10.19 -5.62
N GLY A 2 8.78 10.56 -5.45
CA GLY A 2 8.35 11.96 -5.51
C GLY A 2 8.98 12.74 -4.37
N GLU A 3 9.12 14.05 -4.54
CA GLU A 3 9.64 14.92 -3.47
C GLU A 3 8.77 14.75 -2.21
N THR A 4 9.39 14.33 -1.12
CA THR A 4 8.74 14.20 0.18
C THR A 4 8.56 15.62 0.74
N THR A 5 7.50 16.32 0.35
CA THR A 5 7.17 17.67 0.83
C THR A 5 6.20 17.61 2.02
N GLY A 6 6.16 18.67 2.84
CA GLY A 6 5.23 18.78 3.97
C GLY A 6 5.69 18.08 5.25
N GLU A 7 4.74 17.78 6.14
CA GLU A 7 4.98 17.22 7.48
C GLU A 7 5.84 15.95 7.46
N PHE A 8 5.54 15.04 6.53
CA PHE A 8 6.30 13.80 6.40
C PHE A 8 7.74 14.03 5.93
N GLY A 9 7.96 14.97 5.00
CA GLY A 9 9.32 15.34 4.55
C GLY A 9 10.18 15.88 5.69
N GLU A 10 9.60 16.74 6.52
CA GLU A 10 10.24 17.27 7.72
C GLU A 10 10.54 16.16 8.75
N LEU A 11 9.61 15.21 8.93
CA LEU A 11 9.83 14.05 9.78
C LEU A 11 11.04 13.21 9.29
N VAL A 12 11.09 12.89 7.99
CA VAL A 12 12.21 12.13 7.40
C VAL A 12 13.52 12.85 7.60
N TYR A 13 13.57 14.16 7.34
CA TYR A 13 14.76 14.98 7.59
C TYR A 13 15.22 14.87 9.05
N ARG A 14 14.31 15.07 10.03
CA ARG A 14 14.63 14.99 11.46
C ARG A 14 15.18 13.62 11.86
N GLN A 15 14.57 12.54 11.37
CA GLN A 15 15.01 11.19 11.72
C GLN A 15 16.33 10.81 11.04
N LYS A 16 16.57 11.22 9.78
CA LYS A 16 17.88 11.07 9.14
C LYS A 16 18.96 11.81 9.93
N LYS A 17 18.70 13.06 10.33
CA LYS A 17 19.62 13.83 11.16
C LYS A 17 19.90 13.16 12.50
N ARG A 18 18.86 12.68 13.20
CA ARG A 18 19.00 11.94 14.46
C ARG A 18 19.90 10.72 14.29
N VAL A 19 19.65 9.90 13.28
CA VAL A 19 20.42 8.69 12.96
C VAL A 19 21.88 9.01 12.64
N LEU A 20 22.14 10.06 11.87
CA LEU A 20 23.52 10.50 11.57
C LEU A 20 24.29 10.87 12.85
N MET A 21 23.62 11.49 13.83
CA MET A 21 24.22 11.92 15.09
C MET A 21 24.31 10.82 16.14
N SER A 22 23.39 9.84 16.13
CA SER A 22 23.35 8.79 17.16
C SER A 22 24.00 7.48 16.74
N LEU A 23 23.85 7.07 15.48
CA LEU A 23 24.34 5.78 14.98
C LEU A 23 25.61 5.91 14.13
N PHE A 24 25.78 7.04 13.43
CA PHE A 24 26.94 7.27 12.56
C PHE A 24 27.82 8.48 12.94
N PRO A 25 28.01 8.83 14.24
CA PRO A 25 28.79 10.01 14.59
C PRO A 25 30.28 9.86 14.26
N GLY A 26 30.82 8.64 14.25
CA GLY A 26 32.23 8.39 13.91
C GLY A 26 32.49 8.60 12.41
N GLU A 27 31.57 8.12 11.57
CA GLU A 27 31.61 8.27 10.12
C GLU A 27 31.46 9.74 9.71
N MET A 28 30.52 10.47 10.33
CA MET A 28 30.33 11.91 10.06
C MET A 28 31.58 12.71 10.45
N ARG A 29 32.19 12.42 11.61
CA ARG A 29 33.46 13.03 12.00
C ARG A 29 34.58 12.71 11.02
N THR A 30 34.72 11.45 10.60
CA THR A 30 35.74 11.03 9.64
C THR A 30 35.62 11.76 8.30
N LEU A 31 34.39 11.87 7.78
CA LEU A 31 34.12 12.65 6.57
C LEU A 31 34.39 14.14 6.78
N ALA A 32 34.03 14.71 7.93
CA ALA A 32 34.31 16.10 8.24
C ALA A 32 35.82 16.38 8.31
N TRP A 33 36.62 15.47 8.89
CA TRP A 33 38.09 15.57 8.88
C TRP A 33 38.66 15.52 7.46
N HIS A 34 38.18 14.60 6.62
CA HIS A 34 38.59 14.54 5.23
C HIS A 34 38.24 15.83 4.49
N LEU A 35 37.02 16.35 4.67
CA LEU A 35 36.59 17.63 4.10
C LEU A 35 37.43 18.81 4.61
N GLY A 36 37.80 18.80 5.90
CA GLY A 36 38.68 19.80 6.51
C GLY A 36 40.07 19.81 5.87
N SER A 37 40.66 18.63 5.64
CA SER A 37 41.94 18.53 4.93
C SER A 37 41.88 19.08 3.50
N LEU A 38 40.74 18.91 2.81
CA LEU A 38 40.51 19.55 1.51
C LEU A 38 40.37 21.07 1.63
N ALA A 39 39.70 21.54 2.70
CA ALA A 39 39.46 22.95 2.98
C ALA A 39 40.76 23.72 3.27
N GLU A 40 41.67 23.14 4.05
CA GLU A 40 43.00 23.73 4.37
C GLU A 40 43.83 24.05 3.13
N GLN A 41 43.63 23.30 2.05
CA GLN A 41 44.37 23.45 0.79
C GLN A 41 43.63 24.34 -0.24
N ASP A 42 42.50 24.95 0.15
CA ASP A 42 41.64 25.71 -0.76
C ASP A 42 41.34 27.11 -0.23
N ARG A 43 41.47 28.12 -1.11
CA ARG A 43 41.25 29.54 -0.77
C ARG A 43 39.87 29.82 -0.18
N TYR A 44 38.83 29.10 -0.63
CA TYR A 44 37.46 29.31 -0.18
C TYR A 44 37.10 28.44 1.04
N GLY A 45 37.98 27.51 1.42
CA GLY A 45 37.77 26.57 2.52
C GLY A 45 38.61 26.83 3.78
N ARG A 46 39.79 27.45 3.64
CA ARG A 46 40.81 27.50 4.71
C ARG A 46 40.38 28.13 6.05
N ASP A 47 39.40 29.03 6.02
CA ASP A 47 38.88 29.74 7.21
C ASP A 47 37.65 29.04 7.82
N LEU A 48 37.22 27.90 7.25
CA LEU A 48 36.08 27.12 7.74
C LEU A 48 36.49 26.25 8.92
N THR A 49 35.69 26.28 9.97
CA THR A 49 35.89 25.42 11.14
C THR A 49 35.44 23.98 10.85
N LEU A 50 36.13 23.01 11.44
CA LEU A 50 35.75 21.59 11.35
C LEU A 50 34.30 21.35 11.80
N GLY A 51 33.86 22.00 12.89
CA GLY A 51 32.48 21.91 13.35
C GLY A 51 31.47 22.52 12.38
N GLY A 52 31.84 23.55 11.63
CA GLY A 52 31.01 24.11 10.55
C GLY A 52 30.86 23.13 9.38
N LEU A 53 31.96 22.47 8.99
CA LEU A 53 31.98 21.45 7.94
C LEU A 53 31.16 20.20 8.33
N GLU A 54 31.29 19.73 9.58
CA GLU A 54 30.50 18.62 10.09
C GLU A 54 29.01 18.94 10.08
N ARG A 55 28.61 20.12 10.57
CA ARG A 55 27.20 20.56 10.51
C ARG A 55 26.69 20.61 9.07
N ALA A 56 27.45 21.20 8.14
CA ALA A 56 27.09 21.26 6.73
C ALA A 56 26.90 19.87 6.11
N LEU A 57 27.80 18.93 6.41
CA LEU A 57 27.74 17.54 5.93
C LEU A 57 26.48 16.83 6.42
N VAL A 58 26.14 16.99 7.70
CA VAL A 58 24.95 16.39 8.31
C VAL A 58 23.68 16.95 7.70
N GLU A 59 23.60 18.28 7.52
CA GLU A 59 22.45 18.93 6.91
C GLU A 59 22.22 18.46 5.47
N VAL A 60 23.26 18.50 4.63
CA VAL A 60 23.16 18.06 3.23
C VAL A 60 22.79 16.58 3.14
N THR A 61 23.38 15.73 3.98
CA THR A 61 23.08 14.28 3.99
C THR A 61 21.64 14.02 4.44
N ALA A 62 21.15 14.73 5.46
CA ALA A 62 19.78 14.62 5.93
C ALA A 62 18.76 15.08 4.88
N TYR A 63 19.05 16.15 4.13
CA TYR A 63 18.17 16.67 3.07
C TYR A 63 18.24 15.89 1.74
N LEU A 64 19.20 14.98 1.56
CA LEU A 64 19.31 14.24 0.29
C LEU A 64 18.03 13.39 0.03
N PRO A 65 17.32 13.59 -1.10
CA PRO A 65 16.02 12.95 -1.36
C PRO A 65 16.14 11.56 -2.00
N VAL A 66 17.36 11.07 -2.22
CA VAL A 66 17.67 9.76 -2.79
C VAL A 66 18.57 8.99 -1.84
N TYR A 67 18.64 7.67 -1.96
CA TYR A 67 19.58 6.85 -1.17
C TYR A 67 21.02 7.29 -1.40
N ARG A 68 21.39 7.53 -2.65
CA ARG A 68 22.72 7.99 -3.03
C ARG A 68 22.74 8.56 -4.44
N THR A 69 23.79 9.33 -4.71
CA THR A 69 24.22 9.74 -6.04
C THR A 69 25.28 8.76 -6.58
N TYR A 70 25.57 8.84 -7.89
CA TYR A 70 26.54 7.96 -8.57
C TYR A 70 27.61 8.74 -9.34
N ILE A 71 28.31 9.64 -8.65
CA ILE A 71 29.49 10.35 -9.17
C ILE A 71 30.70 9.43 -8.99
N CYS A 72 31.10 8.78 -10.09
CA CYS A 72 32.20 7.79 -10.10
C CYS A 72 33.48 8.30 -10.78
N SER A 73 33.45 9.47 -11.40
CA SER A 73 34.58 10.10 -12.08
C SER A 73 34.53 11.62 -11.87
N CYS A 74 35.52 12.36 -12.37
CA CYS A 74 35.51 13.83 -12.38
C CYS A 74 34.45 14.46 -13.32
N ARG A 75 33.44 13.69 -13.74
CA ARG A 75 32.30 14.15 -14.54
C ARG A 75 31.01 13.98 -13.73
N VAL A 76 30.31 15.08 -13.49
CA VAL A 76 29.02 15.10 -12.80
C VAL A 76 27.90 15.20 -13.82
N SER A 77 26.96 14.25 -13.80
CA SER A 77 25.81 14.30 -14.71
C SER A 77 24.85 15.44 -14.36
N VAL A 78 24.07 15.91 -15.35
CA VAL A 78 23.04 16.94 -15.14
C VAL A 78 22.03 16.53 -14.06
N ARG A 79 21.70 15.23 -13.98
CA ARG A 79 20.79 14.70 -12.95
C ARG A 79 21.37 14.86 -11.55
N GLU A 80 22.62 14.44 -11.35
CA GLU A 80 23.27 14.51 -10.04
C GLU A 80 23.45 15.97 -9.60
N ARG A 81 23.90 16.84 -10.51
CA ARG A 81 24.01 18.28 -10.27
C ARG A 81 22.69 18.88 -9.77
N ARG A 82 21.57 18.60 -10.46
CA ARG A 82 20.24 19.10 -10.06
C ARG A 82 19.77 18.58 -8.71
N ILE A 83 20.17 17.37 -8.30
CA ILE A 83 19.84 16.82 -6.98
C ILE A 83 20.64 17.57 -5.92
N ILE A 84 21.96 17.64 -6.08
CA ILE A 84 22.87 18.27 -5.11
C ILE A 84 22.55 19.76 -4.94
N GLU A 85 22.35 20.51 -6.02
CA GLU A 85 22.04 21.93 -5.94
C GLU A 85 20.74 22.21 -5.20
N ARG A 86 19.67 21.44 -5.47
CA ARG A 86 18.41 21.56 -4.73
C ARG A 86 18.57 21.20 -3.26
N THR A 87 19.30 20.12 -2.96
CA THR A 87 19.56 19.68 -1.57
C THR A 87 20.34 20.73 -0.79
N VAL A 88 21.40 21.30 -1.36
CA VAL A 88 22.19 22.36 -0.72
C VAL A 88 21.36 23.62 -0.53
N ALA A 89 20.56 24.02 -1.52
CA ALA A 89 19.68 25.18 -1.40
C ALA A 89 18.66 25.01 -0.26
N ALA A 90 18.11 23.81 -0.08
CA ALA A 90 17.23 23.49 1.05
C ALA A 90 18.00 23.53 2.39
N ALA A 91 19.20 22.96 2.46
CA ALA A 91 20.05 22.98 3.64
C ALA A 91 20.43 24.41 4.07
N LYS A 92 20.73 25.31 3.12
CA LYS A 92 21.03 26.72 3.40
C LYS A 92 19.89 27.47 4.07
N LYS A 93 18.64 27.17 3.70
CA LYS A 93 17.46 27.76 4.36
C LYS A 93 17.36 27.36 5.83
N ARG A 94 17.90 26.19 6.19
CA ARG A 94 17.85 25.65 7.56
C ARG A 94 19.07 26.02 8.40
N LEU A 95 20.21 26.22 7.77
CA LEU A 95 21.48 26.57 8.40
C LEU A 95 22.09 27.83 7.73
N PRO A 96 21.52 29.02 7.95
CA PRO A 96 21.99 30.27 7.34
C PRO A 96 23.43 30.61 7.76
N ASP A 97 23.76 30.43 9.05
CA ASP A 97 25.09 30.71 9.60
C ASP A 97 26.18 29.73 9.09
N GLY A 98 25.76 28.65 8.42
CA GLY A 98 26.65 27.66 7.80
C GLY A 98 26.78 27.81 6.29
N ALA A 99 26.31 28.92 5.70
CA ALA A 99 26.26 29.10 4.25
C ALA A 99 27.60 28.87 3.54
N PHE A 100 28.70 29.40 4.08
CA PHE A 100 30.04 29.21 3.49
C PHE A 100 30.50 27.74 3.52
N ALA A 101 30.23 27.02 4.62
CA ALA A 101 30.55 25.60 4.71
C ALA A 101 29.69 24.75 3.76
N LEU A 102 28.42 25.11 3.59
CA LEU A 102 27.51 24.48 2.63
C LEU A 102 27.93 24.73 1.18
N ASP A 103 28.39 25.94 0.86
CA ASP A 103 28.92 26.29 -0.47
C ASP A 103 30.21 25.54 -0.78
N PHE A 104 31.12 25.46 0.18
CA PHE A 104 32.33 24.68 0.03
C PHE A 104 32.02 23.19 -0.18
N LEU A 105 31.13 22.61 0.65
CA LEU A 105 30.69 21.23 0.49
C LEU A 105 30.01 20.99 -0.88
N ARG A 106 29.14 21.90 -1.33
CA ARG A 106 28.54 21.85 -2.68
C ARG A 106 29.62 21.77 -3.74
N ARG A 107 30.60 22.67 -3.68
CA ARG A 107 31.71 22.76 -4.64
C ARG A 107 32.53 21.48 -4.66
N VAL A 108 32.82 20.91 -3.49
CA VAL A 108 33.51 19.61 -3.37
C VAL A 108 32.69 18.47 -3.97
N ILE A 109 31.39 18.35 -3.63
CA ILE A 109 30.52 17.30 -4.15
C ILE A 109 30.35 17.38 -5.67
N LEU A 110 30.25 18.59 -6.21
CA LEU A 110 30.13 18.83 -7.65
C LEU A 110 31.47 18.79 -8.40
N LEU A 111 32.57 18.53 -7.69
CA LEU A 111 33.93 18.47 -8.23
C LEU A 111 34.31 19.76 -8.98
N GLU A 112 33.86 20.90 -8.46
CA GLU A 112 34.11 22.25 -8.98
C GLU A 112 35.44 22.81 -8.46
N PHE A 113 36.54 22.11 -8.74
CA PHE A 113 37.90 22.58 -8.46
C PHE A 113 38.48 23.42 -9.62
N PRO A 114 39.53 24.23 -9.38
CA PRO A 114 40.21 24.96 -10.46
C PRO A 114 40.88 24.01 -11.47
N ASP A 115 40.94 24.39 -12.74
CA ASP A 115 41.60 23.61 -13.79
C ASP A 115 43.10 23.41 -13.58
N THR A 116 43.71 24.19 -12.69
CA THR A 116 45.13 24.10 -12.30
C THR A 116 45.38 23.13 -11.15
N LEU A 117 44.34 22.58 -10.52
CA LEU A 117 44.50 21.69 -9.36
C LEU A 117 45.24 20.40 -9.78
N PRO A 118 46.29 19.95 -9.06
CA PRO A 118 47.00 18.72 -9.41
C PRO A 118 46.10 17.49 -9.44
N VAL A 119 46.37 16.54 -10.36
CA VAL A 119 45.57 15.32 -10.52
C VAL A 119 45.42 14.53 -9.22
N ALA A 120 46.51 14.41 -8.44
CA ALA A 120 46.48 13.74 -7.15
C ALA A 120 45.49 14.38 -6.16
N GLN A 121 45.32 15.70 -6.21
CA GLN A 121 44.41 16.43 -5.33
C GLN A 121 42.96 16.37 -5.84
N ARG A 122 42.73 16.37 -7.17
CA ARG A 122 41.42 16.06 -7.76
C ARG A 122 40.93 14.68 -7.34
N GLN A 123 41.85 13.70 -7.27
CA GLN A 123 41.52 12.36 -6.82
C GLN A 123 41.05 12.36 -5.37
N LYS A 124 41.68 13.13 -4.47
CA LYS A 124 41.21 13.27 -3.08
C LYS A 124 39.79 13.83 -2.98
N TRP A 125 39.43 14.82 -3.81
CA TRP A 125 38.06 15.33 -3.89
C TRP A 125 37.09 14.24 -4.31
N LEU A 126 37.42 13.48 -5.37
CA LEU A 126 36.60 12.36 -5.84
C LEU A 126 36.47 11.26 -4.78
N ASP A 127 37.53 10.95 -4.05
CA ASP A 127 37.52 9.96 -2.98
C ASP A 127 36.62 10.39 -1.82
N PHE A 128 36.66 11.67 -1.43
CA PHE A 128 35.69 12.23 -0.48
C PHE A 128 34.25 12.05 -0.95
N VAL A 129 33.95 12.38 -2.22
CA VAL A 129 32.58 12.23 -2.77
C VAL A 129 32.15 10.76 -2.77
N ARG A 130 33.04 9.83 -3.13
CA ARG A 130 32.77 8.39 -3.08
C ARG A 130 32.48 7.90 -1.66
N SER A 131 33.26 8.34 -0.69
CA SER A 131 33.04 8.03 0.73
C SER A 131 31.71 8.59 1.22
N TRP A 132 31.39 9.85 0.92
CA TRP A 132 30.10 10.44 1.28
C TRP A 132 28.91 9.67 0.68
N GLN A 133 28.98 9.31 -0.61
CA GLN A 133 27.95 8.51 -1.30
C GLN A 133 27.75 7.11 -0.69
N LEU A 134 28.73 6.56 0.02
CA LEU A 134 28.61 5.29 0.71
C LEU A 134 27.69 5.42 1.95
N TYR A 135 27.78 6.54 2.67
CA TYR A 135 27.05 6.75 3.93
C TYR A 135 25.65 7.37 3.76
N THR A 136 25.36 8.00 2.63
CA THR A 136 24.00 8.53 2.37
C THR A 136 22.94 7.42 2.33
N GLY A 137 23.32 6.21 1.87
CA GLY A 137 22.43 5.05 1.78
C GLY A 137 21.94 4.56 3.14
N PRO A 138 22.85 4.18 4.07
CA PRO A 138 22.51 3.84 5.44
C PRO A 138 21.72 4.93 6.17
N ALA A 139 22.05 6.21 5.94
CA ALA A 139 21.31 7.32 6.51
C ALA A 139 19.85 7.35 6.03
N MET A 140 19.61 7.13 4.74
CA MET A 140 18.26 6.97 4.19
C MET A 140 17.56 5.76 4.82
N ALA A 141 18.14 4.56 4.75
CA ALA A 141 17.50 3.35 5.26
C ALA A 141 17.13 3.46 6.75
N LYS A 142 18.08 3.89 7.60
CA LYS A 142 17.86 3.97 9.05
C LYS A 142 16.97 5.14 9.48
N GLY A 143 17.06 6.29 8.80
CA GLY A 143 16.24 7.46 9.11
C GLY A 143 14.82 7.38 8.54
N PHE A 144 14.69 6.89 7.31
CA PHE A 144 13.42 6.74 6.60
C PHE A 144 12.72 5.43 6.99
N GLU A 145 13.27 4.30 6.57
CA GLU A 145 12.58 2.99 6.63
C GLU A 145 12.46 2.46 8.07
N ASP A 146 13.54 2.56 8.84
CA ASP A 146 13.61 1.99 10.19
C ASP A 146 13.28 3.01 11.30
N THR A 147 12.79 4.20 10.94
CA THR A 147 12.34 5.19 11.93
C THR A 147 11.10 5.95 11.47
N ALA A 148 11.19 6.76 10.39
CA ALA A 148 10.07 7.60 9.96
C ALA A 148 8.81 6.79 9.59
N LEU A 149 8.97 5.62 8.98
CA LEU A 149 7.85 4.72 8.65
C LEU A 149 7.11 4.15 9.88
N TYR A 150 7.71 4.19 11.08
CA TYR A 150 7.08 3.75 12.33
C TYR A 150 6.43 4.91 13.11
N LEU A 151 6.68 6.15 12.68
CA LEU A 151 6.17 7.37 13.30
C LEU A 151 4.96 7.93 12.54
N TYR A 152 4.96 7.83 11.21
CA TYR A 152 3.91 8.42 10.38
C TYR A 152 2.75 7.46 10.12
N ASN A 153 1.87 7.27 11.13
CA ASN A 153 0.84 6.23 11.13
C ASN A 153 -0.50 6.65 10.48
N ARG A 154 -0.46 7.48 9.42
CA ARG A 154 -1.67 7.94 8.70
C ARG A 154 -2.39 6.79 7.98
N LEU A 155 -1.66 6.02 7.18
CA LEU A 155 -2.13 4.80 6.52
C LEU A 155 -0.94 3.86 6.33
N ILE A 156 -0.76 2.90 7.23
CA ILE A 156 0.49 2.15 7.38
C ILE A 156 0.76 1.15 6.24
N SER A 157 -0.20 0.94 5.33
CA SER A 157 0.03 0.20 4.09
C SER A 157 0.93 0.95 3.10
N LEU A 158 1.05 2.27 3.24
CA LEU A 158 1.98 3.10 2.45
C LEU A 158 3.38 3.15 3.08
N ASN A 159 3.51 2.68 4.32
CA ASN A 159 4.76 2.67 5.09
C ASN A 159 5.58 1.43 4.72
N GLU A 160 6.09 1.43 3.49
CA GLU A 160 6.87 0.34 2.95
C GLU A 160 8.25 0.73 2.45
N VAL A 161 9.12 -0.27 2.31
CA VAL A 161 10.42 -0.14 1.64
C VAL A 161 10.21 0.40 0.23
N GLY A 162 10.82 1.56 -0.08
CA GLY A 162 10.62 2.27 -1.35
C GLY A 162 9.28 2.99 -1.52
N GLY A 163 8.42 2.98 -0.49
CA GLY A 163 7.12 3.65 -0.47
C GLY A 163 7.20 5.17 -0.31
N ASN A 164 6.07 5.85 -0.45
CA ASN A 164 5.91 7.27 -0.15
C ASN A 164 4.65 7.50 0.71
N PRO A 165 4.76 7.44 2.05
CA PRO A 165 3.64 7.67 2.95
C PRO A 165 2.88 8.99 2.80
N ALA A 166 3.48 10.00 2.17
CA ALA A 166 2.82 11.27 1.89
C ALA A 166 1.92 11.24 0.64
N CYS A 167 1.93 10.17 -0.17
CA CYS A 167 1.09 10.12 -1.36
C CYS A 167 -0.40 9.90 -1.03
N GLU A 168 -1.26 10.39 -1.91
CA GLU A 168 -2.72 10.21 -1.81
C GLU A 168 -3.23 9.00 -2.60
N GLY A 169 -2.32 8.27 -3.26
CA GLY A 169 -2.63 7.16 -4.15
C GLY A 169 -1.97 7.34 -5.52
N VAL A 170 -2.28 6.43 -6.43
CA VAL A 170 -1.82 6.45 -7.83
C VAL A 170 -3.03 6.31 -8.73
N THR A 171 -3.14 7.17 -9.73
CA THR A 171 -4.20 7.11 -10.74
C THR A 171 -3.96 5.96 -11.72
N VAL A 172 -5.02 5.48 -12.37
CA VAL A 172 -4.90 4.44 -13.41
C VAL A 172 -4.00 4.92 -14.57
N ALA A 173 -4.07 6.20 -14.92
CA ALA A 173 -3.21 6.80 -15.94
C ALA A 173 -1.72 6.80 -15.54
N GLU A 174 -1.39 7.08 -14.28
CA GLU A 174 -0.01 6.99 -13.78
C GLU A 174 0.49 5.55 -13.77
N PHE A 175 -0.36 4.59 -13.41
CA PHE A 175 -0.03 3.16 -13.49
C PHE A 175 0.29 2.74 -14.93
N HIS A 176 -0.51 3.17 -15.91
CA HIS A 176 -0.23 2.89 -17.33
C HIS A 176 1.09 3.52 -17.79
N ARG A 177 1.33 4.80 -17.49
CA ARG A 177 2.61 5.47 -17.81
C ARG A 177 3.81 4.77 -17.17
N ALA A 178 3.66 4.27 -15.94
CA ALA A 178 4.71 3.51 -15.26
C ALA A 178 5.00 2.18 -15.97
N ASN A 179 3.97 1.45 -16.41
CA ASN A 179 4.12 0.20 -17.18
C ASN A 179 4.75 0.43 -18.56
N GLU A 180 4.32 1.44 -19.31
CA GLU A 180 4.94 1.81 -20.59
C GLU A 180 6.42 2.19 -20.39
N GLY A 181 6.71 2.99 -19.37
CA GLY A 181 8.06 3.38 -19.02
C GLY A 181 8.94 2.21 -18.58
N ARG A 182 8.36 1.20 -17.91
CA ARG A 182 9.04 -0.05 -17.55
C ARG A 182 9.35 -0.87 -18.79
N GLN A 183 8.37 -1.08 -19.67
CA GLN A 183 8.58 -1.82 -20.92
C GLN A 183 9.73 -1.24 -21.76
N LYS A 184 9.81 0.09 -21.87
CA LYS A 184 10.84 0.76 -22.68
C LYS A 184 12.25 0.70 -22.09
N ARG A 185 12.39 0.69 -20.76
CA ARG A 185 13.70 0.88 -20.09
C ARG A 185 14.20 -0.35 -19.36
N HIS A 186 13.29 -1.10 -18.74
CA HIS A 186 13.61 -2.21 -17.85
C HIS A 186 12.60 -3.37 -18.04
N PRO A 187 12.47 -3.94 -19.25
CA PRO A 187 11.43 -4.95 -19.55
C PRO A 187 11.55 -6.23 -18.70
N HIS A 188 12.74 -6.52 -18.16
CA HIS A 188 13.02 -7.70 -17.34
C HIS A 188 13.17 -7.40 -15.84
N THR A 189 12.79 -6.19 -15.37
CA THR A 189 12.79 -5.89 -13.93
C THR A 189 11.75 -6.73 -13.17
N LEU A 190 12.02 -7.04 -11.91
CA LEU A 190 11.06 -7.71 -11.04
C LEU A 190 9.85 -6.81 -10.74
N ASN A 191 8.67 -7.41 -10.70
CA ASN A 191 7.43 -6.86 -10.16
C ASN A 191 7.15 -7.57 -8.83
N ALA A 192 7.76 -7.07 -7.75
CA ALA A 192 7.60 -7.63 -6.41
C ALA A 192 6.43 -6.98 -5.66
N THR A 193 5.72 -7.78 -4.88
CA THR A 193 4.67 -7.33 -3.96
C THR A 193 4.95 -7.71 -2.51
N SER A 194 5.78 -8.72 -2.23
CA SER A 194 6.25 -9.04 -0.88
C SER A 194 7.70 -9.50 -0.98
N THR A 195 8.50 -9.26 0.06
CA THR A 195 9.87 -9.78 0.18
C THR A 195 10.17 -10.14 1.63
N HIS A 196 11.37 -10.66 1.90
CA HIS A 196 11.86 -10.87 3.27
C HIS A 196 12.11 -9.57 4.04
N ASP A 197 12.13 -8.41 3.36
CA ASP A 197 12.40 -7.09 3.95
C ASP A 197 11.19 -6.16 3.94
N THR A 198 10.10 -6.50 3.25
CA THR A 198 8.86 -5.72 3.31
C THR A 198 8.36 -5.60 4.75
N LYS A 199 7.93 -4.38 5.13
CA LYS A 199 7.44 -4.06 6.47
C LYS A 199 6.13 -4.79 6.77
N ARG A 200 5.34 -5.16 5.75
CA ARG A 200 4.11 -5.95 5.87
C ARG A 200 3.94 -6.85 4.63
N GLY A 201 3.26 -7.98 4.77
CA GLY A 201 2.88 -8.83 3.64
C GLY A 201 1.88 -8.13 2.70
N GLU A 202 1.85 -8.57 1.45
CA GLU A 202 0.98 -7.97 0.42
C GLU A 202 -0.51 -7.95 0.79
N ASP A 203 -1.02 -9.00 1.42
CA ASP A 203 -2.45 -9.09 1.76
C ASP A 203 -2.80 -8.29 3.01
N VAL A 204 -1.82 -8.08 3.93
CA VAL A 204 -1.94 -7.12 5.04
C VAL A 204 -2.16 -5.72 4.48
N ARG A 205 -1.33 -5.31 3.50
CA ARG A 205 -1.46 -3.99 2.87
C ARG A 205 -2.75 -3.86 2.05
N ALA A 206 -3.15 -4.92 1.34
CA ALA A 206 -4.39 -4.94 0.57
C ALA A 206 -5.64 -4.69 1.44
N ARG A 207 -5.67 -5.25 2.66
CA ARG A 207 -6.72 -5.00 3.66
C ARG A 207 -6.66 -3.59 4.25
N ILE A 208 -5.49 -3.14 4.67
CA ILE A 208 -5.34 -1.79 5.26
C ILE A 208 -5.71 -0.71 4.23
N ASN A 209 -5.47 -0.93 2.94
CA ASN A 209 -5.89 0.01 1.89
C ASN A 209 -7.41 0.26 1.86
N VAL A 210 -8.24 -0.67 2.33
CA VAL A 210 -9.70 -0.50 2.42
C VAL A 210 -10.07 0.66 3.35
N LEU A 211 -9.24 0.96 4.37
CA LEU A 211 -9.46 2.08 5.27
C LEU A 211 -9.47 3.44 4.54
N SER A 212 -8.77 3.54 3.40
CA SER A 212 -8.79 4.76 2.57
C SER A 212 -10.13 4.98 1.87
N GLU A 213 -10.87 3.89 1.60
CA GLU A 213 -12.19 3.92 0.98
C GLU A 213 -13.30 4.19 2.00
N LEU A 214 -13.11 3.70 3.22
CA LEU A 214 -14.06 3.80 4.34
C LEU A 214 -13.57 4.75 5.43
N SER A 215 -12.87 5.83 5.04
CA SER A 215 -12.17 6.73 5.97
C SER A 215 -13.08 7.41 6.99
N GLY A 216 -14.31 7.76 6.60
CA GLY A 216 -15.32 8.32 7.51
C GLY A 216 -15.72 7.34 8.62
N VAL A 217 -16.00 6.09 8.24
CA VAL A 217 -16.31 5.00 9.18
C VAL A 217 -15.13 4.74 10.10
N TRP A 218 -13.95 4.55 9.52
CA TRP A 218 -12.71 4.31 10.26
C TRP A 218 -12.46 5.38 11.33
N SER A 219 -12.65 6.66 10.98
CA SER A 219 -12.46 7.77 11.91
C SER A 219 -13.38 7.71 13.14
N VAL A 220 -14.65 7.31 12.93
CA VAL A 220 -15.63 7.14 14.02
C VAL A 220 -15.28 5.93 14.88
N LEU A 221 -14.95 4.79 14.23
CA LEU A 221 -14.56 3.56 14.90
C LEU A 221 -13.36 3.76 15.82
N VAL A 222 -12.28 4.38 15.32
CA VAL A 222 -11.08 4.60 16.14
C VAL A 222 -11.36 5.49 17.35
N ARG A 223 -12.16 6.55 17.21
CA ARG A 223 -12.53 7.39 18.37
C ARG A 223 -13.32 6.60 19.42
N ARG A 224 -14.27 5.79 18.96
CA ARG A 224 -15.08 4.93 19.82
C ARG A 224 -14.23 3.89 20.55
N TRP A 225 -13.40 3.16 19.81
CA TRP A 225 -12.49 2.16 20.36
C TRP A 225 -11.48 2.76 21.33
N SER A 226 -10.91 3.92 21.00
CA SER A 226 -9.98 4.60 21.90
C SER A 226 -10.65 5.01 23.21
N SER A 227 -11.92 5.47 23.16
CA SER A 227 -12.70 5.75 24.38
C SER A 227 -12.97 4.48 25.20
N TRP A 228 -13.34 3.37 24.57
CA TRP A 228 -13.61 2.09 25.26
C TRP A 228 -12.35 1.45 25.84
N ASN A 229 -11.22 1.62 25.17
CA ASN A 229 -9.95 1.03 25.57
C ASN A 229 -9.14 1.94 26.51
N LEU A 230 -9.56 3.19 26.74
CA LEU A 230 -8.89 4.12 27.65
C LEU A 230 -8.69 3.55 29.06
N PRO A 231 -9.69 2.92 29.72
CA PRO A 231 -9.50 2.32 31.05
C PRO A 231 -8.57 1.10 31.05
N ARG A 232 -8.27 0.54 29.87
CA ARG A 232 -7.41 -0.64 29.68
C ARG A 232 -5.95 -0.28 29.41
N LYS A 233 -5.61 1.01 29.29
CA LYS A 233 -4.24 1.47 29.05
C LYS A 233 -3.45 1.50 30.36
N PRO A 234 -2.37 0.70 30.50
CA PRO A 234 -1.46 0.87 31.62
C PRO A 234 -0.80 2.25 31.58
N VAL A 235 -0.37 2.75 32.74
CA VAL A 235 0.30 4.05 32.87
C VAL A 235 1.76 3.84 33.22
N VAL A 236 2.67 4.41 32.43
CA VAL A 236 4.12 4.38 32.65
C VAL A 236 4.64 5.82 32.61
N ASP A 237 5.36 6.25 33.64
CA ASP A 237 5.84 7.63 33.83
C ASP A 237 4.75 8.70 33.71
N GLY A 238 3.53 8.39 34.15
CA GLY A 238 2.39 9.30 34.08
C GLY A 238 1.74 9.41 32.68
N LEU A 239 2.17 8.60 31.71
CA LEU A 239 1.59 8.55 30.37
C LEU A 239 0.88 7.22 30.11
N PRO A 240 -0.32 7.23 29.50
CA PRO A 240 -0.99 6.01 29.09
C PRO A 240 -0.25 5.34 27.94
N VAL A 241 -0.14 4.01 27.99
CA VAL A 241 0.53 3.18 27.00
C VAL A 241 -0.50 2.29 26.31
N PRO A 242 -0.56 2.24 24.97
CA PRO A 242 0.18 3.07 24.01
C PRO A 242 -0.31 4.53 23.97
N ASP A 243 0.56 5.41 23.47
CA ASP A 243 0.15 6.75 23.05
C ASP A 243 -0.81 6.69 21.84
N PRO A 244 -1.48 7.80 21.45
CA PRO A 244 -2.45 7.78 20.35
C PRO A 244 -1.87 7.30 19.00
N ALA A 245 -0.59 7.60 18.72
CA ALA A 245 0.04 7.20 17.46
C ALA A 245 0.36 5.70 17.44
N GLY A 246 0.80 5.14 18.57
CA GLY A 246 1.00 3.71 18.77
C GLY A 246 -0.31 2.94 18.77
N GLU A 247 -1.37 3.50 19.36
CA GLU A 247 -2.72 2.92 19.32
C GLU A 247 -3.25 2.82 17.88
N MET A 248 -3.11 3.89 17.09
CA MET A 248 -3.47 3.89 15.66
C MET A 248 -2.68 2.83 14.87
N LEU A 249 -1.39 2.66 15.15
CA LEU A 249 -0.57 1.62 14.54
C LEU A 249 -1.10 0.23 14.87
N ILE A 250 -1.46 -0.01 16.13
CA ILE A 250 -2.00 -1.30 16.59
C ILE A 250 -3.34 -1.58 15.90
N TYR A 251 -4.28 -0.63 15.86
CA TYR A 251 -5.57 -0.84 15.21
C TYR A 251 -5.44 -1.14 13.71
N GLN A 252 -4.59 -0.41 12.97
CA GLN A 252 -4.38 -0.73 11.56
C GLN A 252 -3.67 -2.08 11.36
N THR A 253 -2.74 -2.43 12.25
CA THR A 253 -2.08 -3.75 12.22
C THR A 253 -3.08 -4.87 12.47
N LEU A 254 -4.01 -4.68 13.42
CA LEU A 254 -5.12 -5.60 13.66
C LEU A 254 -5.97 -5.77 12.39
N VAL A 255 -6.44 -4.67 11.78
CA VAL A 255 -7.22 -4.73 10.52
C VAL A 255 -6.50 -5.53 9.43
N GLY A 256 -5.20 -5.29 9.25
CA GLY A 256 -4.43 -5.91 8.19
C GLY A 256 -4.12 -7.39 8.44
N ALA A 257 -3.66 -7.72 9.64
CA ALA A 257 -3.06 -9.03 9.92
C ALA A 257 -3.97 -10.02 10.65
N TRP A 258 -5.21 -9.63 11.00
CA TRP A 258 -6.16 -10.53 11.67
C TRP A 258 -6.36 -11.84 10.88
N PRO A 259 -6.34 -13.00 11.55
CA PRO A 259 -6.47 -14.29 10.88
C PRO A 259 -7.83 -14.48 10.20
N LEU A 260 -7.87 -15.30 9.15
CA LEU A 260 -9.13 -15.71 8.52
C LEU A 260 -9.76 -16.95 9.15
N GLN A 261 -8.94 -17.72 9.87
CA GLN A 261 -9.30 -18.97 10.52
C GLN A 261 -9.11 -18.81 12.03
N GLU A 262 -10.03 -19.34 12.84
CA GLU A 262 -10.03 -19.11 14.29
C GLU A 262 -8.85 -19.81 14.96
N GLU A 263 -8.43 -20.96 14.44
CA GLU A 263 -7.29 -21.74 14.91
C GLU A 263 -5.95 -20.99 14.83
N ASP A 264 -5.84 -19.98 13.95
CA ASP A 264 -4.64 -19.18 13.80
C ASP A 264 -4.54 -18.07 14.87
N PHE A 265 -5.62 -17.78 15.60
CA PHE A 265 -5.72 -16.65 16.53
C PHE A 265 -4.71 -16.68 17.70
N PRO A 266 -4.46 -17.82 18.38
CA PRO A 266 -3.45 -17.87 19.43
C PRO A 266 -2.07 -17.44 18.93
N SER A 267 -1.63 -17.99 17.80
CA SER A 267 -0.34 -17.61 17.19
C SER A 267 -0.31 -16.13 16.78
N PHE A 268 -1.44 -15.58 16.35
CA PHE A 268 -1.55 -14.18 15.94
C PHE A 268 -1.34 -13.21 17.11
N ARG A 269 -1.88 -13.52 18.30
CA ARG A 269 -1.69 -12.69 19.49
C ARG A 269 -0.20 -12.51 19.81
N ASP A 270 0.55 -13.60 19.88
CA ASP A 270 1.99 -13.58 20.18
C ASP A 270 2.79 -12.79 19.13
N ARG A 271 2.41 -12.95 17.84
CA ARG A 271 3.01 -12.24 16.71
C ARG A 271 2.76 -10.73 16.81
N LEU A 272 1.55 -10.32 17.18
CA LEU A 272 1.18 -8.92 17.33
C LEU A 272 1.92 -8.25 18.49
N GLU A 273 2.03 -8.93 19.64
CA GLU A 273 2.78 -8.44 20.79
C GLU A 273 4.26 -8.23 20.45
N THR A 274 4.88 -9.24 19.82
CA THR A 274 6.27 -9.19 19.35
C THR A 274 6.48 -8.05 18.36
N TYR A 275 5.57 -7.92 17.39
CA TYR A 275 5.60 -6.85 16.40
C TYR A 275 5.50 -5.47 17.05
N SER A 276 4.60 -5.29 18.02
CA SER A 276 4.33 -3.99 18.64
C SER A 276 5.54 -3.47 19.43
N VAL A 277 6.24 -4.36 20.13
CA VAL A 277 7.51 -4.03 20.79
C VAL A 277 8.59 -3.67 19.77
N LYS A 278 8.75 -4.47 18.70
CA LYS A 278 9.67 -4.14 17.60
C LYS A 278 9.37 -2.76 17.01
N ALA A 279 8.11 -2.49 16.67
CA ALA A 279 7.69 -1.23 16.10
C ALA A 279 7.97 -0.03 17.04
N ALA A 280 7.74 -0.19 18.34
CA ALA A 280 8.06 0.84 19.32
C ALA A 280 9.58 1.11 19.43
N ARG A 281 10.41 0.06 19.36
CA ARG A 281 11.87 0.18 19.32
C ARG A 281 12.37 0.85 18.05
N GLU A 282 11.75 0.58 16.90
CA GLU A 282 12.08 1.25 15.64
C GLU A 282 11.66 2.73 15.63
N ALA A 283 10.51 3.06 16.23
CA ALA A 283 10.06 4.45 16.37
C ALA A 283 11.00 5.31 17.24
N LYS A 284 11.69 4.71 18.22
CA LYS A 284 12.67 5.39 19.10
C LYS A 284 12.09 6.58 19.87
N LEU A 285 10.80 6.55 20.19
CA LEU A 285 10.12 7.56 21.02
C LEU A 285 10.20 7.19 22.50
N HIS A 286 9.66 6.02 22.85
CA HIS A 286 9.50 5.58 24.24
C HIS A 286 10.36 4.37 24.59
N THR A 287 10.91 3.67 23.62
CA THR A 287 11.89 2.58 23.81
C THR A 287 12.77 2.50 22.57
N SER A 288 13.93 1.85 22.66
CA SER A 288 14.84 1.68 21.53
C SER A 288 15.64 0.39 21.65
N TRP A 289 16.30 -0.02 20.58
CA TRP A 289 17.21 -1.17 20.62
C TRP A 289 18.44 -0.95 21.51
N LEU A 290 18.94 0.29 21.61
CA LEU A 290 20.13 0.60 22.41
C LEU A 290 19.82 0.77 23.91
N ASN A 291 18.63 1.28 24.22
CA ASN A 291 18.16 1.46 25.59
C ASN A 291 16.70 0.99 25.70
N PRO A 292 16.47 -0.33 25.84
CA PRO A 292 15.12 -0.88 25.99
C PRO A 292 14.46 -0.43 27.29
N ARG A 293 13.23 0.10 27.21
CA ARG A 293 12.43 0.46 28.38
C ARG A 293 11.42 -0.65 28.68
N GLU A 294 11.83 -1.63 29.47
CA GLU A 294 11.03 -2.84 29.73
C GLU A 294 9.64 -2.57 30.30
N ALA A 295 9.50 -1.57 31.18
CA ALA A 295 8.20 -1.19 31.74
C ALA A 295 7.20 -0.75 30.64
N TYR A 296 7.66 0.06 29.68
CA TYR A 296 6.84 0.48 28.54
C TYR A 296 6.51 -0.71 27.62
N GLU A 297 7.48 -1.60 27.39
CA GLU A 297 7.28 -2.79 26.55
C GLU A 297 6.31 -3.81 27.17
N ARG A 298 6.32 -3.97 28.50
CA ARG A 298 5.31 -4.78 29.21
C ARG A 298 3.93 -4.14 29.11
N ALA A 299 3.84 -2.83 29.35
CA ALA A 299 2.58 -2.09 29.24
C ALA A 299 1.94 -2.19 27.83
N LEU A 300 2.75 -2.21 26.76
CA LEU A 300 2.25 -2.46 25.39
C LEU A 300 1.63 -3.85 25.25
N ARG A 301 2.29 -4.89 25.78
CA ARG A 301 1.77 -6.27 25.74
C ARG A 301 0.50 -6.41 26.56
N GLU A 302 0.47 -5.83 27.76
CA GLU A 302 -0.71 -5.79 28.63
C GLU A 302 -1.91 -5.13 27.93
N PHE A 303 -1.71 -3.99 27.27
CA PHE A 303 -2.76 -3.35 26.48
C PHE A 303 -3.28 -4.26 25.37
N ILE A 304 -2.40 -4.90 24.59
CA ILE A 304 -2.78 -5.81 23.50
C ILE A 304 -3.58 -7.00 24.04
N SER A 305 -3.11 -7.62 25.12
CA SER A 305 -3.82 -8.72 25.79
C SER A 305 -5.21 -8.28 26.25
N ALA A 306 -5.31 -7.11 26.89
CA ALA A 306 -6.57 -6.57 27.40
C ALA A 306 -7.59 -6.25 26.29
N ILE A 307 -7.19 -5.70 25.14
CA ILE A 307 -8.13 -5.42 24.05
C ILE A 307 -8.53 -6.68 23.26
N LEU A 308 -7.73 -7.75 23.34
CA LEU A 308 -7.99 -9.03 22.67
C LEU A 308 -8.63 -10.09 23.59
N GLU A 309 -9.00 -9.72 24.81
CA GLU A 309 -9.69 -10.62 25.73
C GLU A 309 -11.12 -10.91 25.24
N SER A 310 -11.45 -12.20 25.08
CA SER A 310 -12.79 -12.62 24.71
C SER A 310 -13.70 -12.62 25.94
N SER A 311 -14.45 -11.54 26.12
CA SER A 311 -15.36 -11.36 27.25
C SER A 311 -16.58 -10.53 26.82
N PRO A 312 -17.79 -10.78 27.36
CA PRO A 312 -18.95 -9.90 27.17
C PRO A 312 -18.68 -8.44 27.59
N GLY A 313 -17.72 -8.23 28.49
CA GLY A 313 -17.26 -6.90 28.90
C GLY A 313 -16.30 -6.21 27.91
N ASN A 314 -15.99 -6.81 26.75
CA ASN A 314 -15.13 -6.25 25.71
C ASN A 314 -15.92 -5.84 24.45
N PRO A 315 -16.62 -4.67 24.48
CA PRO A 315 -17.37 -4.20 23.32
C PRO A 315 -16.47 -3.87 22.12
N PHE A 316 -15.19 -3.56 22.35
CA PHE A 316 -14.21 -3.30 21.30
C PHE A 316 -14.04 -4.50 20.38
N LEU A 317 -13.79 -5.70 20.94
CA LEU A 317 -13.45 -6.87 20.13
C LEU A 317 -14.62 -7.29 19.21
N LEU A 318 -15.85 -7.25 19.73
CA LEU A 318 -17.06 -7.58 18.95
C LEU A 318 -17.24 -6.63 17.76
N ASP A 319 -17.19 -5.32 18.02
CA ASP A 319 -17.36 -4.28 17.02
C ASP A 319 -16.18 -4.23 16.03
N PHE A 320 -14.97 -4.51 16.50
CA PHE A 320 -13.77 -4.63 15.67
C PHE A 320 -13.89 -5.81 14.70
N LEU A 321 -14.25 -7.01 15.19
CA LEU A 321 -14.39 -8.21 14.35
C LEU A 321 -15.39 -8.01 13.23
N GLU A 322 -16.45 -7.28 13.53
CA GLU A 322 -17.49 -6.93 12.61
C GLU A 322 -16.97 -6.06 11.44
N PHE A 323 -16.25 -4.98 11.75
CA PHE A 323 -15.58 -4.16 10.74
C PHE A 323 -14.44 -4.91 10.02
N GLN A 324 -13.72 -5.77 10.73
CA GLN A 324 -12.63 -6.57 10.19
C GLN A 324 -13.14 -7.52 9.09
N ARG A 325 -14.31 -8.14 9.25
CA ARG A 325 -14.93 -9.00 8.21
C ARG A 325 -15.12 -8.24 6.90
N THR A 326 -15.59 -7.00 6.98
CA THR A 326 -15.73 -6.10 5.84
C THR A 326 -14.39 -5.80 5.18
N CYS A 327 -13.37 -5.45 5.98
CA CYS A 327 -12.01 -5.21 5.47
C CYS A 327 -11.38 -6.47 4.86
N ALA A 328 -11.65 -7.64 5.41
CA ALA A 328 -11.14 -8.92 4.92
C ALA A 328 -11.70 -9.23 3.52
N TYR A 329 -13.01 -9.02 3.33
CA TYR A 329 -13.69 -9.20 2.04
C TYR A 329 -13.10 -8.30 0.95
N PHE A 330 -13.10 -6.97 1.17
CA PHE A 330 -12.58 -6.03 0.18
C PHE A 330 -11.06 -6.12 0.03
N GLY A 331 -10.34 -6.47 1.10
CA GLY A 331 -8.90 -6.75 1.06
C GLY A 331 -8.56 -7.95 0.18
N ALA A 332 -9.37 -9.00 0.20
CA ALA A 332 -9.20 -10.16 -0.69
C ALA A 332 -9.43 -9.79 -2.16
N LEU A 333 -10.43 -8.95 -2.48
CA LEU A 333 -10.63 -8.41 -3.84
C LEU A 333 -9.43 -7.57 -4.31
N ASN A 334 -8.90 -6.71 -3.43
CA ASN A 334 -7.70 -5.92 -3.70
C ASN A 334 -6.48 -6.82 -3.93
N ALA A 335 -6.32 -7.89 -3.15
CA ALA A 335 -5.22 -8.84 -3.29
C ALA A 335 -5.28 -9.61 -4.63
N LEU A 336 -6.45 -10.13 -5.03
CA LEU A 336 -6.62 -10.80 -6.33
C LEU A 336 -6.32 -9.85 -7.49
N SER A 337 -6.80 -8.61 -7.39
CA SER A 337 -6.51 -7.54 -8.36
C SER A 337 -5.01 -7.27 -8.45
N GLN A 338 -4.32 -7.16 -7.31
CA GLN A 338 -2.89 -6.93 -7.27
C GLN A 338 -2.09 -8.09 -7.90
N VAL A 339 -2.46 -9.35 -7.63
CA VAL A 339 -1.78 -10.51 -8.22
C VAL A 339 -1.99 -10.55 -9.73
N LEU A 340 -3.22 -10.31 -10.23
CA LEU A 340 -3.47 -10.26 -11.67
C LEU A 340 -2.62 -9.17 -12.34
N LEU A 341 -2.64 -7.95 -11.79
CA LEU A 341 -1.89 -6.82 -12.33
C LEU A 341 -0.37 -7.11 -12.28
N LYS A 342 0.14 -7.72 -11.21
CA LYS A 342 1.54 -8.14 -11.08
C LYS A 342 1.96 -9.08 -12.20
N ILE A 343 1.15 -10.12 -12.46
CA ILE A 343 1.44 -11.15 -13.48
C ILE A 343 1.29 -10.59 -14.89
N ALA A 344 0.26 -9.80 -15.17
CA ALA A 344 -0.05 -9.36 -16.53
C ALA A 344 0.82 -8.18 -17.02
N SER A 345 1.35 -7.37 -16.11
CA SER A 345 2.16 -6.19 -16.44
C SER A 345 3.51 -6.53 -17.10
N PRO A 346 4.15 -5.58 -17.81
CA PRO A 346 5.56 -5.69 -18.22
C PRO A 346 6.47 -5.86 -17.00
N GLY A 347 7.62 -6.54 -17.16
CA GLY A 347 8.46 -7.00 -16.04
C GLY A 347 8.24 -8.48 -15.72
N VAL A 348 9.04 -9.02 -14.81
CA VAL A 348 8.98 -10.41 -14.34
C VAL A 348 8.22 -10.45 -13.01
N PRO A 349 7.06 -11.11 -12.90
CA PRO A 349 6.33 -11.19 -11.64
C PRO A 349 7.11 -12.01 -10.61
N ASP A 350 7.36 -11.42 -9.45
CA ASP A 350 8.04 -12.07 -8.34
C ASP A 350 7.03 -12.55 -7.27
N PHE A 351 7.34 -13.68 -6.66
CA PHE A 351 6.53 -14.29 -5.60
C PHE A 351 7.41 -14.70 -4.44
N TYR A 352 7.28 -13.99 -3.33
CA TYR A 352 7.88 -14.42 -2.08
C TYR A 352 7.19 -15.70 -1.58
N GLN A 353 7.98 -16.59 -0.99
CA GLN A 353 7.52 -17.92 -0.58
C GLN A 353 6.22 -17.86 0.24
N GLY A 354 5.23 -18.65 -0.16
CA GLY A 354 3.96 -18.79 0.54
C GLY A 354 2.87 -17.78 0.16
N THR A 355 3.17 -16.78 -0.67
CA THR A 355 2.23 -15.71 -1.11
C THR A 355 1.23 -16.12 -2.19
N GLU A 356 1.34 -17.35 -2.71
CA GLU A 356 0.33 -17.99 -3.55
C GLU A 356 -0.99 -18.27 -2.80
N LEU A 357 -0.95 -18.32 -1.46
CA LEU A 357 -2.11 -18.27 -0.57
C LEU A 357 -2.18 -16.91 0.14
N TRP A 358 -3.19 -16.70 0.97
CA TRP A 358 -3.27 -15.52 1.82
C TRP A 358 -2.06 -15.42 2.77
N SER A 359 -1.36 -14.30 2.75
CA SER A 359 -0.17 -14.04 3.55
C SER A 359 -0.35 -12.79 4.42
N PHE A 360 -0.68 -13.03 5.69
CA PHE A 360 -0.87 -11.99 6.70
C PHE A 360 0.38 -11.80 7.58
N SER A 361 1.56 -11.81 6.96
CA SER A 361 2.83 -11.63 7.67
C SER A 361 3.12 -10.17 7.98
N LEU A 362 3.70 -9.91 9.14
CA LEU A 362 4.26 -8.63 9.56
C LEU A 362 5.75 -8.57 9.20
N VAL A 363 6.46 -7.53 9.64
CA VAL A 363 7.91 -7.36 9.38
C VAL A 363 8.72 -8.52 9.97
N ASP A 364 9.91 -8.78 9.41
CA ASP A 364 10.95 -9.67 9.95
C ASP A 364 11.02 -9.63 11.50
N PRO A 365 11.05 -10.77 12.20
CA PRO A 365 11.10 -12.15 11.69
C PRO A 365 9.76 -12.78 11.33
N ASP A 366 8.62 -12.07 11.43
CA ASP A 366 7.31 -12.67 11.18
C ASP A 366 7.13 -13.12 9.72
N ASN A 367 7.71 -12.39 8.76
CA ASN A 367 7.75 -12.77 7.34
C ASN A 367 8.77 -13.87 7.01
N ARG A 368 9.51 -14.40 8.00
CA ARG A 368 10.48 -15.50 7.84
C ARG A 368 9.99 -16.83 8.41
N ARG A 369 8.73 -16.89 8.88
CA ARG A 369 8.10 -18.14 9.35
C ARG A 369 8.16 -19.22 8.26
N PRO A 370 8.29 -20.50 8.64
CA PRO A 370 8.38 -21.60 7.69
C PRO A 370 7.10 -21.71 6.84
N VAL A 371 7.27 -22.11 5.58
CA VAL A 371 6.17 -22.32 4.64
C VAL A 371 5.88 -23.80 4.51
N ASP A 372 4.64 -24.20 4.75
CA ASP A 372 4.18 -25.57 4.51
C ASP A 372 3.94 -25.79 3.01
N PHE A 373 4.98 -26.22 2.30
CA PHE A 373 4.93 -26.56 0.89
C PHE A 373 4.17 -27.86 0.60
N ARG A 374 4.13 -28.81 1.56
CA ARG A 374 3.39 -30.07 1.36
C ARG A 374 1.90 -29.80 1.23
N LYS A 375 1.34 -28.94 2.09
CA LYS A 375 -0.04 -28.47 2.01
C LYS A 375 -0.31 -27.78 0.67
N ARG A 376 0.59 -26.91 0.20
CA ARG A 376 0.41 -26.14 -1.04
C ARG A 376 0.44 -27.01 -2.29
N VAL A 377 1.36 -27.98 -2.37
CA VAL A 377 1.41 -28.96 -3.46
C VAL A 377 0.10 -29.76 -3.49
N SER A 378 -0.35 -30.27 -2.34
CA SER A 378 -1.63 -31.00 -2.23
C SER A 378 -2.84 -30.15 -2.67
N LEU A 379 -2.90 -28.88 -2.27
CA LEU A 379 -3.96 -27.96 -2.70
C LEU A 379 -3.91 -27.70 -4.21
N LEU A 380 -2.72 -27.54 -4.80
CA LEU A 380 -2.58 -27.36 -6.25
C LEU A 380 -3.02 -28.61 -7.02
N ASP A 381 -2.63 -29.80 -6.56
CA ASP A 381 -3.04 -31.07 -7.16
C ASP A 381 -4.56 -31.26 -7.10
N SER A 382 -5.19 -30.88 -5.97
CA SER A 382 -6.66 -30.89 -5.83
C SER A 382 -7.30 -29.94 -6.85
N LEU A 383 -6.80 -28.70 -6.94
CA LEU A 383 -7.31 -27.71 -7.90
C LEU A 383 -7.24 -28.20 -9.34
N GLN A 384 -6.13 -28.83 -9.73
CA GLN A 384 -5.96 -29.38 -11.09
C GLN A 384 -6.93 -30.52 -11.38
N LYS A 385 -7.22 -31.38 -10.40
CA LYS A 385 -8.22 -32.45 -10.53
C LYS A 385 -9.64 -31.89 -10.63
N GLU A 386 -10.00 -30.95 -9.77
CA GLU A 386 -11.31 -30.31 -9.77
C GLU A 386 -11.55 -29.48 -11.05
N GLU A 387 -10.49 -28.89 -11.61
CA GLU A 387 -10.53 -28.13 -12.87
C GLU A 387 -11.03 -28.99 -14.04
N ALA A 388 -10.70 -30.29 -14.07
CA ALA A 388 -11.15 -31.21 -15.11
C ALA A 388 -12.69 -31.40 -15.13
N GLY A 389 -13.37 -31.10 -14.01
CA GLY A 389 -14.83 -31.11 -13.90
C GLY A 389 -15.52 -29.82 -14.38
N GLY A 390 -14.77 -28.81 -14.82
CA GLY A 390 -15.28 -27.54 -15.35
C GLY A 390 -14.87 -26.31 -14.52
N ARG A 391 -14.31 -25.30 -15.20
CA ARG A 391 -13.76 -24.10 -14.55
C ARG A 391 -14.80 -23.18 -13.93
N ALA A 392 -15.97 -23.03 -14.55
CA ALA A 392 -17.04 -22.17 -14.01
C ALA A 392 -17.52 -22.67 -12.65
N ASP A 393 -17.72 -23.99 -12.51
CA ASP A 393 -18.18 -24.63 -11.28
C ASP A 393 -17.12 -24.57 -10.18
N LEU A 394 -15.85 -24.84 -10.55
CA LEU A 394 -14.71 -24.67 -9.66
C LEU A 394 -14.62 -23.21 -9.16
N ALA A 395 -14.70 -22.22 -10.05
CA ALA A 395 -14.66 -20.81 -9.68
C ALA A 395 -15.73 -20.46 -8.65
N ARG A 396 -16.99 -20.90 -8.84
CA ARG A 396 -18.06 -20.67 -7.84
C ARG A 396 -17.73 -21.28 -6.47
N LYS A 397 -17.22 -22.53 -6.44
CA LYS A 397 -16.79 -23.19 -5.19
C LYS A 397 -15.67 -22.44 -4.48
N LEU A 398 -14.67 -21.96 -5.23
CA LEU A 398 -13.54 -21.22 -4.69
C LEU A 398 -13.94 -19.85 -4.15
N LEU A 399 -14.87 -19.15 -4.81
CA LEU A 399 -15.35 -17.85 -4.35
C LEU A 399 -16.25 -17.96 -3.11
N ALA A 400 -17.00 -19.07 -2.97
CA ALA A 400 -17.76 -19.36 -1.76
C ALA A 400 -16.86 -19.70 -0.57
N ASN A 401 -15.70 -20.34 -0.81
CA ASN A 401 -14.76 -20.77 0.23
C ASN A 401 -13.48 -19.92 0.26
N TRP A 402 -13.55 -18.67 -0.17
CA TRP A 402 -12.38 -17.84 -0.46
C TRP A 402 -11.40 -17.70 0.71
N LYS A 403 -11.86 -17.84 1.96
CA LYS A 403 -11.04 -17.71 3.17
C LYS A 403 -9.94 -18.77 3.28
N ASP A 404 -10.05 -19.89 2.58
CA ASP A 404 -9.03 -20.96 2.55
C ASP A 404 -7.81 -20.64 1.66
N GLY A 405 -7.88 -19.57 0.85
CA GLY A 405 -6.79 -19.12 -0.01
C GLY A 405 -6.68 -19.83 -1.35
N ARG A 406 -7.45 -20.89 -1.61
CA ARG A 406 -7.41 -21.63 -2.88
C ARG A 406 -7.79 -20.77 -4.07
N VAL A 407 -8.65 -19.76 -3.90
CA VAL A 407 -8.97 -18.80 -4.97
C VAL A 407 -7.75 -17.99 -5.44
N LYS A 408 -6.87 -17.59 -4.52
CA LYS A 408 -5.63 -16.87 -4.84
C LYS A 408 -4.61 -17.79 -5.50
N LEU A 409 -4.53 -19.03 -5.03
CA LEU A 409 -3.68 -20.08 -5.62
C LEU A 409 -4.13 -20.38 -7.06
N TYR A 410 -5.44 -20.57 -7.27
CA TYR A 410 -6.03 -20.81 -8.58
C TYR A 410 -5.74 -19.67 -9.56
N LEU A 411 -5.99 -18.42 -9.15
CA LEU A 411 -5.66 -17.25 -9.97
C LEU A 411 -4.17 -17.23 -10.35
N THR A 412 -3.29 -17.42 -9.37
CA THR A 412 -1.83 -17.41 -9.55
C THR A 412 -1.39 -18.51 -10.52
N TYR A 413 -1.83 -19.74 -10.29
CA TYR A 413 -1.57 -20.91 -11.14
C TYR A 413 -2.01 -20.66 -12.59
N LYS A 414 -3.27 -20.27 -12.82
CA LYS A 414 -3.81 -20.06 -14.16
C LYS A 414 -3.10 -18.93 -14.90
N ALA A 415 -2.89 -17.80 -14.24
CA ALA A 415 -2.26 -16.63 -14.85
C ALA A 415 -0.77 -16.85 -15.15
N LEU A 416 -0.03 -17.54 -14.27
CA LEU A 416 1.37 -17.90 -14.54
C LEU A 416 1.51 -18.95 -15.64
N HIS A 417 0.61 -19.95 -15.70
CA HIS A 417 0.59 -20.91 -16.80
C HIS A 417 0.31 -20.24 -18.15
N LEU A 418 -0.64 -19.30 -18.20
CA LEU A 418 -0.88 -18.50 -19.40
C LEU A 418 0.36 -17.67 -19.77
N ARG A 419 0.98 -17.04 -18.77
CA ARG A 419 2.19 -16.24 -18.99
C ARG A 419 3.33 -17.08 -19.56
N ARG A 420 3.50 -18.31 -19.07
CA ARG A 420 4.48 -19.26 -19.58
C ARG A 420 4.16 -19.71 -21.01
N SER A 421 2.89 -20.04 -21.31
CA SER A 421 2.49 -20.50 -22.64
C SER A 421 2.59 -19.40 -23.70
N LEU A 422 2.41 -18.14 -23.30
CA LEU A 422 2.56 -16.96 -24.15
C LEU A 422 3.82 -16.15 -23.81
N GLY A 423 4.93 -16.81 -23.44
CA GLY A 423 6.16 -16.13 -22.96
C GLY A 423 6.63 -14.98 -23.85
N ARG A 424 6.71 -15.19 -25.17
CA ARG A 424 7.10 -14.15 -26.15
C ARG A 424 6.20 -12.91 -26.09
N LEU A 425 4.89 -13.09 -25.90
CA LEU A 425 3.93 -11.99 -25.76
C LEU A 425 4.21 -11.17 -24.49
N PHE A 426 4.49 -11.82 -23.37
CA PHE A 426 4.70 -11.12 -22.11
C PHE A 426 6.08 -10.48 -21.99
N GLU A 427 7.07 -10.98 -22.72
CA GLU A 427 8.41 -10.38 -22.82
C GLU A 427 8.43 -9.20 -23.80
N ASN A 428 7.92 -9.41 -25.03
CA ASN A 428 8.14 -8.49 -26.15
C ASN A 428 6.87 -7.79 -26.63
N GLY A 429 5.68 -8.27 -26.24
CA GLY A 429 4.41 -7.73 -26.70
C GLY A 429 4.13 -6.33 -26.14
N VAL A 430 3.63 -5.44 -26.99
CA VAL A 430 3.29 -4.06 -26.66
C VAL A 430 2.26 -4.01 -25.53
N TYR A 431 2.44 -3.04 -24.63
CA TYR A 431 1.46 -2.69 -23.61
C TYR A 431 0.48 -1.66 -24.17
N VAL A 432 -0.82 -1.96 -24.14
CA VAL A 432 -1.88 -1.08 -24.63
C VAL A 432 -2.82 -0.77 -23.47
N PRO A 433 -2.82 0.46 -22.92
CA PRO A 433 -3.84 0.90 -21.97
C PRO A 433 -5.24 0.75 -22.55
N VAL A 434 -6.20 0.25 -21.78
CA VAL A 434 -7.59 0.10 -22.21
C VAL A 434 -8.43 1.18 -21.53
N GLY A 435 -9.10 2.00 -22.35
CA GLY A 435 -10.02 3.03 -21.86
C GLY A 435 -11.27 2.41 -21.25
N VAL A 436 -11.95 3.19 -20.40
CA VAL A 436 -13.19 2.76 -19.73
C VAL A 436 -14.21 3.88 -19.84
N ALA A 437 -15.44 3.54 -20.21
CA ALA A 437 -16.58 4.44 -20.26
C ALA A 437 -17.68 3.97 -19.28
N GLY A 438 -18.59 4.87 -18.92
CA GLY A 438 -19.71 4.60 -18.01
C GLY A 438 -19.49 5.12 -16.58
N ALA A 439 -20.50 4.96 -15.73
CA ALA A 439 -20.57 5.59 -14.42
C ALA A 439 -19.42 5.20 -13.48
N ARG A 440 -18.86 3.99 -13.62
CA ARG A 440 -17.86 3.43 -12.69
C ARG A 440 -16.46 3.35 -13.30
N TYR A 441 -16.15 4.19 -14.29
CA TYR A 441 -14.87 4.20 -15.00
C TYR A 441 -13.62 4.23 -14.08
N GLY A 442 -13.73 4.90 -12.92
CA GLY A 442 -12.64 5.00 -11.93
C GLY A 442 -12.39 3.73 -11.12
N HIS A 443 -13.25 2.71 -11.21
CA HIS A 443 -13.24 1.50 -10.37
C HIS A 443 -12.66 0.26 -11.06
N VAL A 444 -11.97 0.43 -12.18
CA VAL A 444 -11.30 -0.65 -12.90
C VAL A 444 -9.97 -0.17 -13.48
N CYS A 445 -8.99 -1.08 -13.54
CA CYS A 445 -7.76 -0.92 -14.29
C CYS A 445 -7.69 -2.03 -15.33
N ALA A 446 -7.59 -1.67 -16.61
CA ALA A 446 -7.55 -2.64 -17.69
C ALA A 446 -6.44 -2.30 -18.71
N PHE A 447 -5.83 -3.33 -19.27
CA PHE A 447 -4.84 -3.19 -20.35
C PHE A 447 -4.72 -4.47 -21.16
N ILE A 448 -4.13 -4.33 -22.34
CA ILE A 448 -3.85 -5.42 -23.26
C ILE A 448 -2.34 -5.61 -23.40
N ARG A 449 -1.90 -6.87 -23.46
CA ARG A 449 -0.61 -7.27 -24.03
C ARG A 449 -0.86 -7.81 -25.43
N ARG A 450 -0.13 -7.30 -26.43
CA ARG A 450 -0.29 -7.70 -27.83
C ARG A 450 1.05 -7.96 -28.51
N LEU A 451 1.16 -9.08 -29.22
CA LEU A 451 2.30 -9.40 -30.09
C LEU A 451 1.76 -10.17 -31.28
N GLU A 452 1.89 -9.59 -32.48
CA GLU A 452 1.31 -10.15 -33.70
C GLU A 452 -0.20 -10.44 -33.51
N ASN A 453 -0.60 -11.71 -33.66
CA ASN A 453 -1.98 -12.17 -33.48
C ASN A 453 -2.29 -12.67 -32.05
N ASN A 454 -1.33 -12.61 -31.13
CA ASN A 454 -1.54 -12.99 -29.73
C ASN A 454 -2.01 -11.77 -28.92
N TRP A 455 -3.09 -11.95 -28.19
CA TRP A 455 -3.68 -10.93 -27.32
C TRP A 455 -3.94 -11.51 -25.94
N VAL A 456 -3.70 -10.70 -24.92
CA VAL A 456 -4.16 -10.96 -23.56
C VAL A 456 -4.74 -9.67 -23.01
N LEU A 457 -5.99 -9.69 -22.55
CA LEU A 457 -6.63 -8.57 -21.85
C LEU A 457 -6.67 -8.88 -20.35
N ALA A 458 -6.13 -7.99 -19.53
CA ALA A 458 -6.26 -8.06 -18.07
C ALA A 458 -7.17 -6.93 -17.59
N ALA A 459 -8.14 -7.23 -16.74
CA ALA A 459 -9.00 -6.25 -16.09
C ALA A 459 -9.13 -6.58 -14.60
N ALA A 460 -8.85 -5.61 -13.75
CA ALA A 460 -8.88 -5.74 -12.31
C ALA A 460 -9.70 -4.59 -11.70
N PRO A 461 -10.69 -4.88 -10.84
CA PRO A 461 -11.42 -3.84 -10.13
C PRO A 461 -10.53 -3.14 -9.11
N ARG A 462 -10.92 -1.92 -8.73
CA ARG A 462 -10.28 -1.15 -7.67
C ARG A 462 -11.32 -0.31 -6.96
N LEU A 463 -11.03 0.03 -5.71
CA LEU A 463 -11.90 0.87 -4.89
C LEU A 463 -13.34 0.31 -4.78
N VAL A 464 -13.46 -1.00 -4.57
CA VAL A 464 -14.75 -1.71 -4.57
C VAL A 464 -15.56 -1.40 -3.31
N ALA A 465 -14.91 -1.16 -2.17
CA ALA A 465 -15.61 -0.82 -0.93
C ALA A 465 -16.33 0.52 -1.08
N ARG A 466 -15.67 1.51 -1.68
CA ARG A 466 -16.28 2.81 -2.01
C ARG A 466 -17.45 2.66 -2.98
N LEU A 467 -17.29 1.81 -4.01
CA LEU A 467 -18.35 1.56 -4.99
C LEU A 467 -19.58 0.93 -4.32
N MET A 468 -19.37 -0.08 -3.48
CA MET A 468 -20.44 -0.79 -2.81
C MET A 468 -21.14 0.10 -1.77
N ALA A 469 -20.40 0.95 -1.04
CA ALA A 469 -20.99 1.93 -0.13
C ALA A 469 -21.85 2.98 -0.88
N ALA A 470 -21.36 3.51 -2.01
CA ALA A 470 -22.11 4.46 -2.82
C ALA A 470 -23.36 3.85 -3.46
N GLY A 471 -23.28 2.60 -3.92
CA GLY A 471 -24.43 1.85 -4.45
C GLY A 471 -25.49 1.47 -3.40
N LEU A 472 -25.20 1.70 -2.12
CA LEU A 472 -26.14 1.61 -1.00
C LEU A 472 -26.68 2.99 -0.57
N GLU A 473 -26.44 4.05 -1.36
CA GLU A 473 -26.83 5.45 -1.07
C GLU A 473 -26.26 6.00 0.24
N LEU A 474 -25.14 5.45 0.70
CA LEU A 474 -24.42 5.93 1.89
C LEU A 474 -23.53 7.11 1.48
N GLU A 475 -24.16 8.20 1.05
CA GLU A 475 -23.50 9.46 0.76
C GLU A 475 -22.93 10.07 2.06
N PRO A 476 -21.71 10.61 2.07
CA PRO A 476 -21.20 11.41 3.18
C PRO A 476 -21.86 12.79 3.17
N GLY A 477 -23.16 12.82 3.47
CA GLY A 477 -24.00 14.00 3.53
C GLY A 477 -24.24 14.47 4.97
N ASN A 478 -23.56 15.55 5.33
CA ASN A 478 -23.85 16.48 6.43
C ASN A 478 -23.33 16.15 7.85
N LYS A 479 -22.50 17.08 8.37
CA LYS A 479 -21.72 17.04 9.62
C LYS A 479 -22.54 17.13 10.93
N LYS A 480 -23.77 16.60 11.00
CA LYS A 480 -24.64 16.80 12.19
C LYS A 480 -25.45 15.58 12.64
N THR A 481 -24.87 14.39 12.67
CA THR A 481 -25.51 13.24 13.35
C THR A 481 -24.50 12.49 14.23
N ASN A 482 -24.70 12.59 15.54
CA ASN A 482 -24.02 11.79 16.57
C ASN A 482 -24.67 10.39 16.64
N GLY A 483 -24.53 9.58 15.60
CA GLY A 483 -25.04 8.21 15.54
C GLY A 483 -24.14 7.29 14.71
N PRO A 484 -24.15 5.97 14.96
CA PRO A 484 -23.20 5.04 14.37
C PRO A 484 -23.39 4.95 12.85
N LEU A 485 -22.29 5.11 12.12
CA LEU A 485 -22.21 4.84 10.69
C LEU A 485 -22.05 3.32 10.51
N PHE A 486 -23.11 2.71 9.97
CA PHE A 486 -23.34 1.28 9.61
C PHE A 486 -23.85 0.35 10.74
N PRO A 487 -25.18 0.06 10.80
CA PRO A 487 -25.72 -1.11 11.50
C PRO A 487 -26.36 -2.17 10.57
N TYR A 488 -26.31 -3.41 11.05
CA TYR A 488 -26.57 -4.71 10.43
C TYR A 488 -28.07 -5.07 10.28
N LEU A 489 -28.41 -6.02 9.37
CA LEU A 489 -29.78 -6.53 9.14
C LEU A 489 -30.00 -7.98 9.60
N THR A 490 -31.17 -8.22 10.23
CA THR A 490 -31.97 -9.46 10.19
C THR A 490 -33.46 -9.08 9.95
N GLY A 491 -34.21 -9.87 9.15
CA GLY A 491 -35.59 -9.61 8.63
C GLY A 491 -36.72 -9.52 9.68
N GLU A 492 -38.00 -9.25 9.40
CA GLU A 492 -38.91 -9.36 8.23
C GLU A 492 -40.05 -8.29 8.28
N GLY A 493 -40.77 -8.05 7.18
CA GLY A 493 -42.24 -7.78 7.24
C GLY A 493 -42.82 -6.40 6.84
N THR A 494 -43.36 -6.31 5.62
CA THR A 494 -44.56 -5.56 5.11
C THR A 494 -44.77 -4.05 5.34
N MET A 495 -45.03 -3.33 4.22
CA MET A 495 -45.45 -1.91 4.13
C MET A 495 -46.93 -1.66 4.43
N GLN A 496 -47.25 -0.51 5.06
CA GLN A 496 -48.44 0.32 4.76
C GLN A 496 -48.20 1.84 5.03
N PRO A 497 -48.91 2.78 4.37
CA PRO A 497 -48.67 4.22 4.50
C PRO A 497 -49.79 4.98 5.23
N VAL A 498 -49.46 5.91 6.17
CA VAL A 498 -50.44 6.88 6.69
C VAL A 498 -49.81 8.26 7.00
N THR A 499 -50.69 9.25 6.90
CA THR A 499 -50.67 10.70 6.62
C THR A 499 -50.12 11.68 7.66
N ARG A 500 -49.78 12.87 7.16
CA ARG A 500 -49.45 14.12 7.88
C ARG A 500 -50.59 14.61 8.79
N GLY A 501 -50.22 15.06 10.00
CA GLY A 501 -51.05 15.84 10.92
C GLY A 501 -50.19 16.79 11.76
N SER A 502 -50.75 17.94 12.11
CA SER A 502 -50.06 19.20 12.42
C SER A 502 -50.11 19.63 13.90
N ARG A 503 -49.17 20.53 14.26
CA ARG A 503 -49.24 21.70 15.19
C ARG A 503 -48.63 21.64 16.61
N LYS A 504 -47.79 22.69 16.81
CA LYS A 504 -47.64 23.66 17.92
C LYS A 504 -46.73 23.34 19.13
N LEU A 505 -45.92 24.36 19.43
CA LEU A 505 -44.89 24.49 20.47
C LEU A 505 -45.42 25.16 21.74
N SER A 506 -45.01 24.68 22.92
CA SER A 506 -44.60 25.38 24.17
C SER A 506 -44.65 24.41 25.39
N PRO A 507 -44.08 24.72 26.57
CA PRO A 507 -42.68 24.99 26.91
C PRO A 507 -42.06 23.90 27.84
N CYS A 508 -40.73 23.94 28.00
CA CYS A 508 -39.85 22.97 28.69
C CYS A 508 -40.35 22.34 30.01
N GLN A 509 -40.29 21.00 30.09
CA GLN A 509 -39.79 20.14 31.18
C GLN A 509 -39.67 18.67 30.68
N PRO A 510 -39.04 17.75 31.45
CA PRO A 510 -37.78 17.06 31.15
C PRO A 510 -37.82 16.09 29.95
N ALA A 511 -36.64 15.80 29.37
CA ALA A 511 -36.50 14.94 28.19
C ALA A 511 -37.28 13.60 28.32
N PRO A 512 -38.26 13.32 27.44
CA PRO A 512 -38.95 12.04 27.46
C PRO A 512 -38.06 10.97 26.84
N ALA A 513 -38.27 9.73 27.30
CA ALA A 513 -37.63 8.52 26.80
C ALA A 513 -37.60 8.50 25.26
N ALA A 514 -36.43 8.19 24.72
CA ALA A 514 -36.17 8.15 23.30
C ALA A 514 -37.23 7.29 22.57
N ASP A 515 -37.77 7.89 21.52
CA ASP A 515 -38.85 7.43 20.66
C ASP A 515 -38.46 6.11 19.97
N ARG A 516 -39.00 4.98 20.44
CA ARG A 516 -38.68 3.62 19.96
C ARG A 516 -39.19 3.31 18.54
N ASP A 517 -40.02 4.19 17.97
CA ASP A 517 -40.63 3.97 16.64
C ASP A 517 -39.87 4.62 15.48
N LEU A 518 -38.82 5.42 15.77
CA LEU A 518 -37.87 5.91 14.75
C LEU A 518 -36.64 5.00 14.57
N GLU A 519 -36.44 4.02 15.45
CA GLU A 519 -35.35 3.03 15.39
C GLU A 519 -35.55 2.00 14.26
N THR A 520 -36.75 1.89 13.68
CA THR A 520 -37.16 0.74 12.86
C THR A 520 -36.92 0.89 11.34
N LYS A 521 -36.38 2.01 10.83
CA LYS A 521 -36.40 2.30 9.37
C LYS A 521 -35.05 2.49 8.64
N LEU A 522 -33.88 2.17 9.22
CA LEU A 522 -32.56 2.61 8.69
C LEU A 522 -31.38 1.59 8.68
N THR A 523 -31.56 0.31 8.31
CA THR A 523 -30.48 -0.73 8.30
C THR A 523 -30.21 -1.37 6.93
N GLY A 524 -28.93 -1.55 6.56
CA GLY A 524 -28.44 -2.19 5.33
C GLY A 524 -27.62 -3.46 5.64
N GLY A 525 -27.63 -4.48 4.76
CA GLY A 525 -27.27 -5.87 5.11
C GLY A 525 -25.78 -6.27 5.15
N PRO A 526 -25.46 -7.54 5.51
CA PRO A 526 -24.11 -8.06 5.66
C PRO A 526 -23.31 -8.08 4.34
N VAL A 527 -21.97 -7.97 4.42
CA VAL A 527 -21.09 -8.20 3.26
C VAL A 527 -21.34 -9.60 2.67
N PRO A 528 -21.28 -9.78 1.35
CA PRO A 528 -21.56 -11.08 0.75
C PRO A 528 -20.59 -12.16 1.24
N ASP A 529 -21.11 -13.35 1.52
CA ASP A 529 -20.25 -14.50 1.88
C ASP A 529 -19.36 -14.95 0.71
N VAL A 530 -19.87 -14.80 -0.52
CA VAL A 530 -19.15 -15.11 -1.75
C VAL A 530 -18.28 -13.93 -2.17
N LEU A 531 -17.00 -14.19 -2.47
CA LEU A 531 -16.01 -13.17 -2.89
C LEU A 531 -16.23 -12.64 -4.32
N LEU A 532 -17.44 -12.14 -4.60
CA LEU A 532 -17.86 -11.67 -5.90
C LEU A 532 -18.79 -10.47 -5.74
N PRO A 533 -18.39 -9.27 -6.20
CA PRO A 533 -19.26 -8.11 -6.18
C PRO A 533 -20.51 -8.31 -7.06
N PRO A 534 -21.70 -7.85 -6.64
CA PRO A 534 -22.90 -7.94 -7.46
C PRO A 534 -22.72 -7.28 -8.83
N VAL A 535 -23.17 -7.97 -9.89
CA VAL A 535 -23.06 -7.50 -11.28
C VAL A 535 -23.66 -6.10 -11.50
N ARG A 536 -24.77 -5.80 -10.79
CA ARG A 536 -25.45 -4.50 -10.84
C ARG A 536 -24.55 -3.31 -10.46
N LEU A 537 -23.48 -3.53 -9.68
CA LEU A 537 -22.54 -2.47 -9.29
C LEU A 537 -21.81 -1.87 -10.49
N TRP A 538 -21.69 -2.60 -11.58
CA TRP A 538 -20.95 -2.16 -12.76
C TRP A 538 -21.78 -1.27 -13.69
N GLU A 539 -23.11 -1.23 -13.53
CA GLU A 539 -24.02 -0.39 -14.32
C GLU A 539 -23.73 -0.45 -15.84
N ASP A 540 -23.61 0.71 -16.49
CA ASP A 540 -23.28 0.87 -17.91
C ASP A 540 -21.76 0.82 -18.20
N THR A 541 -20.94 0.48 -17.21
CA THR A 541 -19.48 0.56 -17.31
C THR A 541 -18.93 -0.49 -18.27
N THR A 542 -18.12 -0.04 -19.23
CA THR A 542 -17.61 -0.88 -20.30
C THR A 542 -16.16 -0.54 -20.66
N LEU A 543 -15.39 -1.56 -21.05
CA LEU A 543 -14.05 -1.39 -21.57
C LEU A 543 -14.10 -0.99 -23.05
N LEU A 544 -13.25 -0.04 -23.46
CA LEU A 544 -13.12 0.42 -24.84
C LEU A 544 -11.93 -0.28 -25.50
N LEU A 545 -12.21 -1.15 -26.46
CA LEU A 545 -11.19 -1.95 -27.13
C LEU A 545 -10.68 -1.27 -28.40
N PRO A 546 -9.39 -1.47 -28.76
CA PRO A 546 -8.88 -1.12 -30.09
C PRO A 546 -9.68 -1.82 -31.20
N GLU A 547 -9.78 -1.19 -32.37
CA GLU A 547 -10.54 -1.75 -33.50
C GLU A 547 -10.00 -3.13 -33.94
N GLN A 548 -8.68 -3.33 -33.86
CA GLN A 548 -8.03 -4.59 -34.23
C GLN A 548 -8.21 -5.70 -33.18
N ALA A 549 -8.83 -5.40 -32.04
CA ALA A 549 -9.06 -6.38 -30.99
C ALA A 549 -10.02 -7.49 -31.48
N PRO A 550 -9.83 -8.75 -31.04
CA PRO A 550 -10.76 -9.84 -31.32
C PRO A 550 -12.19 -9.54 -30.87
N ASP A 551 -13.16 -10.16 -31.55
CA ASP A 551 -14.58 -10.03 -31.23
C ASP A 551 -15.04 -10.99 -30.13
N ARG A 552 -14.34 -12.12 -29.97
CA ARG A 552 -14.66 -13.18 -29.01
C ARG A 552 -13.47 -13.46 -28.11
N TRP A 553 -13.72 -13.49 -26.82
CA TRP A 553 -12.72 -13.67 -25.77
C TRP A 553 -13.10 -14.81 -24.85
N LEU A 554 -12.11 -15.58 -24.38
CA LEU A 554 -12.27 -16.64 -23.40
C LEU A 554 -11.68 -16.18 -22.07
N ASN A 555 -12.45 -16.27 -20.99
CA ASN A 555 -11.97 -16.04 -19.64
C ASN A 555 -11.23 -17.28 -19.11
N ILE A 556 -9.92 -17.17 -18.86
CA ILE A 556 -9.12 -18.34 -18.47
C ILE A 556 -9.51 -18.93 -17.11
N PHE A 557 -10.19 -18.15 -16.26
CA PHE A 557 -10.59 -18.56 -14.91
C PHE A 557 -11.91 -19.31 -14.90
N THR A 558 -12.78 -19.11 -15.88
CA THR A 558 -14.14 -19.67 -15.90
C THR A 558 -14.48 -20.46 -17.16
N ASP A 559 -13.66 -20.39 -18.21
CA ASP A 559 -13.95 -20.86 -19.58
C ASP A 559 -15.19 -20.21 -20.23
N GLU A 560 -15.68 -19.12 -19.66
CA GLU A 560 -16.78 -18.36 -20.25
C GLU A 560 -16.29 -17.56 -21.45
N GLU A 561 -17.10 -17.63 -22.51
CA GLU A 561 -16.90 -16.82 -23.69
C GLU A 561 -17.61 -15.47 -23.55
N ILE A 562 -16.87 -14.41 -23.84
CA ILE A 562 -17.34 -13.04 -23.78
C ILE A 562 -17.19 -12.44 -25.17
N THR A 563 -18.32 -12.11 -25.78
CA THR A 563 -18.37 -11.44 -27.08
C THR A 563 -18.47 -9.93 -26.87
N ILE A 564 -17.79 -9.18 -27.74
CA ILE A 564 -17.88 -7.72 -27.75
C ILE A 564 -19.32 -7.24 -28.00
N VAL A 565 -19.57 -6.00 -27.59
CA VAL A 565 -20.74 -5.25 -28.01
C VAL A 565 -20.25 -4.05 -28.81
N ARG A 566 -20.87 -3.78 -29.96
CA ARG A 566 -20.59 -2.55 -30.72
C ARG A 566 -21.36 -1.40 -30.07
N GLY A 567 -20.61 -0.40 -29.61
CA GLY A 567 -21.16 0.80 -29.02
C GLY A 567 -21.87 1.68 -30.05
N GLY A 568 -22.84 2.47 -29.58
CA GLY A 568 -23.58 3.44 -30.39
C GLY A 568 -24.51 4.37 -29.61
N THR A 569 -24.43 4.40 -28.28
CA THR A 569 -25.29 5.24 -27.43
C THR A 569 -24.45 6.00 -26.40
N GLY A 570 -24.83 7.26 -26.14
CA GLY A 570 -24.21 8.11 -25.12
C GLY A 570 -22.78 8.56 -25.46
N ALA A 571 -21.86 8.43 -24.51
CA ALA A 571 -20.47 8.92 -24.59
C ALA A 571 -19.50 7.99 -25.36
N ILE A 572 -20.00 6.88 -25.93
CA ILE A 572 -19.18 5.88 -26.64
C ILE A 572 -19.26 6.14 -28.14
N PRO A 573 -18.12 6.29 -28.85
CA PRO A 573 -18.12 6.49 -30.30
C PRO A 573 -18.86 5.36 -31.05
N PRO A 574 -19.67 5.68 -32.07
CA PRO A 574 -20.37 4.69 -32.89
C PRO A 574 -19.41 3.66 -33.48
N GLY A 575 -19.76 2.38 -33.39
CA GLY A 575 -18.98 1.28 -33.94
C GLY A 575 -17.79 0.82 -33.09
N CYS A 576 -17.48 1.52 -31.99
CA CYS A 576 -16.40 1.13 -31.06
C CYS A 576 -16.68 -0.26 -30.45
N LYS A 577 -15.65 -1.12 -30.40
CA LYS A 577 -15.74 -2.44 -29.76
C LYS A 577 -15.68 -2.26 -28.26
N THR A 578 -16.67 -2.78 -27.53
CA THR A 578 -16.72 -2.64 -26.07
C THR A 578 -16.97 -3.97 -25.36
N LEU A 579 -16.52 -4.08 -24.11
CA LEU A 579 -16.78 -5.23 -23.23
C LEU A 579 -17.41 -4.74 -21.91
N PRO A 580 -18.71 -5.00 -21.69
CA PRO A 580 -19.39 -4.61 -20.46
C PRO A 580 -18.78 -5.28 -19.23
N LEU A 581 -18.44 -4.51 -18.20
CA LEU A 581 -17.87 -5.07 -16.97
C LEU A 581 -18.84 -5.99 -16.25
N ALA A 582 -20.14 -5.71 -16.35
CA ALA A 582 -21.21 -6.56 -15.84
C ALA A 582 -21.15 -8.00 -16.38
N ARG A 583 -20.63 -8.21 -17.60
CA ARG A 583 -20.39 -9.55 -18.16
C ARG A 583 -18.99 -10.05 -17.81
N LEU A 584 -17.99 -9.16 -17.87
CA LEU A 584 -16.59 -9.51 -17.66
C LEU A 584 -16.28 -10.04 -16.26
N LEU A 585 -16.93 -9.46 -15.24
CA LEU A 585 -16.69 -9.75 -13.82
C LEU A 585 -17.88 -10.50 -13.18
N ALA A 586 -18.71 -11.14 -14.01
CA ALA A 586 -19.95 -11.78 -13.57
C ALA A 586 -19.73 -13.04 -12.72
N SER A 587 -18.68 -13.80 -13.02
CA SER A 587 -18.42 -15.12 -12.44
C SER A 587 -17.05 -15.22 -11.74
N PHE A 588 -16.22 -14.18 -11.88
CA PHE A 588 -14.93 -14.07 -11.21
C PHE A 588 -14.60 -12.59 -10.97
N PRO A 589 -14.01 -12.21 -9.82
CA PRO A 589 -13.82 -10.81 -9.45
C PRO A 589 -12.78 -10.07 -10.29
N VAL A 590 -11.98 -10.78 -11.09
CA VAL A 590 -11.00 -10.22 -12.02
C VAL A 590 -11.12 -10.96 -13.36
N ALA A 591 -10.58 -10.40 -14.44
CA ALA A 591 -10.60 -11.06 -15.74
C ALA A 591 -9.22 -11.09 -16.41
N LEU A 592 -8.88 -12.26 -16.93
CA LEU A 592 -7.72 -12.46 -17.79
C LEU A 592 -8.20 -13.23 -19.03
N LEU A 593 -8.24 -12.52 -20.15
CA LEU A 593 -8.89 -12.99 -21.36
C LEU A 593 -7.89 -13.26 -22.48
N ILE A 594 -8.17 -14.28 -23.27
CA ILE A 594 -7.48 -14.58 -24.54
C ILE A 594 -8.49 -14.64 -25.70
N PRO A 595 -8.09 -14.41 -26.95
CA PRO A 595 -8.96 -14.62 -28.10
C PRO A 595 -9.48 -16.06 -28.14
N VAL A 596 -10.77 -16.24 -28.46
CA VAL A 596 -11.27 -17.56 -28.87
C VAL A 596 -10.65 -17.90 -30.21
N ARG A 597 -9.92 -19.01 -30.30
CA ARG A 597 -9.43 -19.50 -31.59
C ARG A 597 -10.63 -19.92 -32.41
N SER A 598 -10.87 -19.28 -33.55
CA SER A 598 -11.73 -19.83 -34.59
C SER A 598 -11.15 -21.19 -34.95
N GLY A 599 -11.87 -22.27 -34.62
CA GLY A 599 -11.45 -23.60 -35.02
C GLY A 599 -11.26 -23.62 -36.53
N THR A 600 -10.11 -24.11 -36.98
CA THR A 600 -10.08 -24.83 -38.25
C THR A 600 -11.05 -25.97 -38.08
N SER A 601 -12.23 -25.82 -38.66
CA SER A 601 -13.05 -26.95 -39.06
C SER A 601 -12.19 -27.83 -39.96
N SER A 602 -11.76 -28.97 -39.43
CA SER A 602 -11.24 -30.11 -40.19
C SER A 602 -11.76 -31.37 -39.54
#